data_AF-A0A2V7ELX4-F1
#
_entry.id   AF-A0A2V7ELX4-F1
#
_cell.length_a   1.000
_cell.length_b   1.000
_cell.length_c   1.000
_cell.angle_alpha   90.00
_cell.angle_beta   90.00
_cell.angle_gamma   90.00
#
_symmetry.space_group_name_H-M   'P 1'
#
loop_
_entity.id
_entity.type
_entity.pdbx_description
1 polymer ?
#
loop_
_entity_poly.entity_id
_entity_poly.type
_entity_poly.pdbx_seq_one_letter_code
_entity_poly.pdbx_strand_id
1 'polypeptide(L)'
;MRGGQDLEVSALLRNSTKSHILLVNGAQCPLFVRLFADPTGEPSGSLDGSMACASRGPTLDLAPGDTVALTRTLPADILASFAPGKYGINVVVTTTTVVTGVWGGTVLLPLGTSQ
;
A
#
# COMPACT_ATOMS: atom_id res chain seq x y z
N MET A 1 27.62 0.77 10.27
CA MET A 1 26.60 1.68 9.69
C MET A 1 25.39 0.83 9.33
N ARG A 2 24.30 0.86 10.12
CA ARG A 2 23.07 0.14 9.78
C ARG A 2 22.29 0.98 8.77
N GLY A 3 22.73 0.98 7.52
CA GLY A 3 21.95 1.52 6.40
C GLY A 3 20.85 0.53 6.07
N GLY A 4 19.67 0.69 6.67
CA GLY A 4 18.49 -0.03 6.22
C GLY A 4 18.03 0.50 4.86
N GLN A 5 17.33 -0.34 4.11
CA GLN A 5 16.75 0.05 2.81
C GLN A 5 15.27 0.37 3.01
N ASP A 6 14.79 1.36 2.27
CA ASP A 6 13.37 1.67 2.19
C ASP A 6 12.70 0.70 1.20
N LEU A 7 11.43 0.38 1.42
CA LEU A 7 10.60 -0.36 0.47
C LEU A 7 9.68 0.62 -0.24
N GLU A 8 9.90 0.85 -1.53
CA GLU A 8 8.93 1.53 -2.39
C GLU A 8 7.96 0.52 -2.99
N VAL A 9 6.66 0.77 -2.83
CA VAL A 9 5.58 0.04 -3.47
C VAL A 9 4.84 0.98 -4.40
N SER A 10 4.73 0.59 -5.65
CA SER A 10 4.06 1.35 -6.70
C SER A 10 2.92 0.52 -7.30
N ALA A 11 1.78 1.16 -7.55
CA ALA A 11 0.64 0.53 -8.20
C ALA A 11 -0.02 1.46 -9.23
N LEU A 12 -0.62 0.87 -10.25
CA LEU A 12 -1.43 1.57 -11.24
C LEU A 12 -2.90 1.31 -10.95
N LEU A 13 -3.64 2.38 -10.69
CA LEU A 13 -5.09 2.33 -10.56
C LEU A 13 -5.71 2.87 -11.85
N ARG A 14 -6.54 2.04 -12.49
CA ARG A 14 -7.30 2.41 -13.69
C ARG A 14 -8.78 2.45 -13.40
N ASN A 15 -9.44 3.57 -13.72
CA ASN A 15 -10.90 3.65 -13.67
C ASN A 15 -11.49 2.98 -14.92
N SER A 16 -11.87 1.70 -14.79
CA SER A 16 -12.55 0.94 -15.86
C SER A 16 -14.08 1.07 -15.80
N THR A 17 -14.62 1.95 -14.95
CA THR A 17 -16.06 2.17 -14.82
C THR A 17 -16.56 3.23 -15.82
N LYS A 18 -17.87 3.47 -15.84
CA LYS A 18 -18.49 4.55 -16.63
C LYS A 18 -18.65 5.87 -15.84
N SER A 19 -18.25 5.89 -14.57
CA SER A 19 -18.45 7.01 -13.66
C SER A 19 -17.12 7.58 -13.19
N HIS A 20 -17.13 8.83 -12.76
CA HIS A 20 -15.99 9.42 -12.04
C HIS A 20 -15.76 8.71 -10.70
N ILE A 21 -14.50 8.53 -10.33
CA ILE A 21 -14.08 7.99 -9.03
C ILE A 21 -13.30 9.06 -8.29
N LEU A 22 -13.80 9.45 -7.12
CA LEU A 22 -13.07 10.30 -6.20
C LEU A 22 -12.16 9.42 -5.34
N LEU A 23 -10.91 9.29 -5.77
CA LEU A 23 -9.86 8.62 -4.99
C LEU A 23 -9.43 9.56 -3.88
N VAL A 24 -9.52 9.12 -2.62
CA VAL A 24 -8.95 9.89 -1.51
C VAL A 24 -7.43 9.79 -1.62
N ASN A 25 -6.80 10.90 -2.01
CA ASN A 25 -5.37 11.02 -2.26
C ASN A 25 -4.86 12.29 -1.61
N GLY A 26 -4.77 12.28 -0.28
CA GLY A 26 -3.95 13.24 0.43
C GLY A 26 -2.47 12.86 0.32
N ALA A 27 -1.56 13.83 0.42
CA ALA A 27 -0.11 13.61 0.46
C ALA A 27 0.36 12.56 1.51
N GLN A 28 -0.52 12.15 2.41
CA GLN A 28 -0.26 11.17 3.47
C GLN A 28 -0.79 9.76 3.16
N CYS A 29 -1.61 9.56 2.13
CA CYS A 29 -2.29 8.28 1.92
C CYS A 29 -2.79 8.04 0.46
N PRO A 30 -1.92 8.07 -0.56
CA PRO A 30 -2.29 7.65 -1.93
C PRO A 30 -2.51 6.13 -2.02
N LEU A 31 -1.73 5.37 -1.26
CA LEU A 31 -1.62 3.92 -1.32
C LEU A 31 -1.24 3.41 0.07
N PHE A 32 -2.02 2.49 0.60
CA PHE A 32 -1.76 1.87 1.89
C PHE A 32 -1.17 0.47 1.67
N VAL A 33 -0.02 0.18 2.29
CA VAL A 33 0.72 -1.07 2.14
C VAL A 33 0.62 -1.88 3.42
N ARG A 34 -0.13 -2.98 3.43
CA ARG A 34 -0.14 -3.89 4.58
C ARG A 34 0.96 -4.93 4.43
N LEU A 35 1.86 -5.00 5.40
CA LEU A 35 2.75 -6.14 5.58
C LEU A 35 2.11 -7.14 6.55
N PHE A 36 2.05 -8.41 6.17
CA PHE A 36 1.50 -9.47 7.00
C PHE A 36 2.39 -10.71 7.01
N ALA A 37 2.48 -11.38 8.15
CA ALA A 37 3.44 -12.47 8.40
C ALA A 37 3.09 -13.78 7.66
N ASP A 38 1.82 -13.98 7.27
CA ASP A 38 1.38 -15.18 6.56
C ASP A 38 1.23 -14.92 5.05
N PRO A 39 2.15 -15.38 4.19
CA PRO A 39 2.09 -15.11 2.75
C PRO A 39 0.93 -15.81 2.00
N THR A 40 0.06 -16.56 2.68
CA THR A 40 -1.07 -17.29 2.06
C THR A 40 -2.37 -16.47 1.91
N GLY A 41 -2.41 -15.24 2.45
CA GLY A 41 -3.34 -14.22 1.94
C GLY A 41 -4.57 -13.91 2.79
N GLU A 42 -4.69 -14.41 4.02
CA GLU A 42 -5.71 -13.92 4.95
C GLU A 42 -5.28 -12.56 5.53
N PRO A 43 -6.02 -11.45 5.27
CA PRO A 43 -5.64 -10.10 5.68
C PRO A 43 -5.93 -9.83 7.18
N SER A 44 -5.56 -10.77 8.05
CA SER A 44 -5.64 -10.62 9.50
C SER A 44 -4.34 -10.00 10.05
N GLY A 45 -4.46 -8.92 10.82
CA GLY A 45 -3.33 -8.27 11.52
C GLY A 45 -2.38 -7.43 10.64
N SER A 46 -2.80 -6.22 10.23
CA SER A 46 -1.84 -5.22 9.72
C SER A 46 -0.72 -5.06 10.73
N LEU A 47 0.52 -5.22 10.30
CA LEU A 47 1.67 -4.97 11.16
C LEU A 47 2.12 -3.51 11.09
N ASP A 48 1.69 -2.76 10.08
CA ASP A 48 1.88 -1.32 10.03
C ASP A 48 0.64 -0.60 10.59
N GLY A 49 0.87 0.39 11.46
CA GLY A 49 -0.19 1.18 12.08
C GLY A 49 -0.89 2.15 11.12
N SER A 50 -0.59 2.13 9.81
CA SER A 50 -1.38 2.92 8.88
C SER A 50 -2.80 2.35 8.84
N MET A 51 -3.78 3.18 9.19
CA MET A 51 -5.17 2.85 8.95
C MET A 51 -5.52 3.31 7.53
N ALA A 52 -6.58 2.77 6.94
CA ALA A 52 -7.16 3.30 5.72
C ALA A 52 -7.29 4.83 5.81
N CYS A 53 -7.12 5.52 4.68
CA CYS A 53 -7.12 6.97 4.63
C CYS A 53 -8.42 7.52 5.21
N ALA A 54 -8.36 8.61 5.96
CA ALA A 54 -9.58 9.26 6.43
C ALA A 54 -10.44 9.65 5.21
N SER A 55 -11.68 9.16 5.15
CA SER A 55 -12.57 9.29 3.98
C SER A 55 -12.95 10.73 3.62
N ARG A 56 -12.55 11.71 4.45
CA ARG A 56 -12.74 13.16 4.25
C ARG A 56 -11.48 13.90 3.79
N GLY A 57 -10.45 13.17 3.34
CA GLY A 57 -9.22 13.77 2.81
C GLY A 57 -9.38 14.40 1.42
N PRO A 58 -8.35 15.13 0.93
CA PRO A 58 -8.29 15.60 -0.45
C PRO A 58 -8.51 14.46 -1.44
N THR A 59 -9.22 14.73 -2.53
CA THR A 59 -9.54 13.72 -3.54
C THR A 59 -8.91 14.04 -4.88
N LEU A 60 -8.40 13.00 -5.55
CA LEU A 60 -8.12 13.00 -6.98
C LEU A 60 -9.37 12.48 -7.71
N ASP A 61 -9.90 13.28 -8.62
CA ASP A 61 -10.97 12.84 -9.52
C ASP A 61 -10.36 12.03 -10.69
N LEU A 62 -10.81 10.79 -10.86
CA LEU A 62 -10.43 9.91 -11.96
C LEU A 62 -11.62 9.73 -12.89
N ALA A 63 -11.54 10.31 -14.09
CA ALA A 63 -12.56 10.14 -15.11
C ALA A 63 -12.56 8.70 -15.67
N PRO A 64 -13.66 8.26 -16.33
CA PRO A 64 -13.68 6.97 -17.02
C PRO A 64 -12.53 6.81 -18.01
N GLY A 65 -11.73 5.75 -17.85
CA GLY A 65 -10.56 5.46 -18.66
C GLY A 65 -9.24 5.97 -18.09
N ASP A 66 -9.25 6.89 -17.13
CA ASP A 66 -8.04 7.43 -16.52
C ASP A 66 -7.24 6.36 -15.78
N THR A 67 -5.93 6.58 -15.74
CA THR A 67 -4.99 5.78 -14.96
C THR A 67 -4.10 6.69 -14.15
N VAL A 68 -3.88 6.34 -12.87
CA VAL A 68 -2.97 7.05 -11.98
C VAL A 68 -1.96 6.07 -11.40
N ALA A 69 -0.70 6.51 -11.30
CA ALA A 69 0.33 5.82 -10.54
C ALA A 69 0.29 6.31 -9.09
N LEU A 70 0.22 5.36 -8.16
CA LEU A 70 0.23 5.60 -6.74
C LEU A 70 1.48 4.94 -6.16
N THR A 71 2.21 5.65 -5.32
CA THR A 71 3.42 5.14 -4.70
C THR A 71 3.37 5.32 -3.19
N ARG A 72 3.97 4.39 -2.46
CA ARG A 72 4.18 4.48 -1.02
C ARG A 72 5.55 3.94 -0.68
N THR A 73 6.32 4.74 0.04
CA THR A 73 7.59 4.33 0.62
C THR A 73 7.38 3.95 2.08
N LEU A 74 7.76 2.73 2.44
CA LEU A 74 7.91 2.30 3.82
C LEU A 74 9.38 2.53 4.23
N PRO A 75 9.63 3.46 5.16
CA PRO A 75 11.00 3.79 5.53
C PRO A 75 11.66 2.66 6.33
N ALA A 76 12.98 2.60 6.21
CA ALA A 76 13.81 1.52 6.74
C ALA A 76 13.70 1.33 8.26
N ASP A 77 13.41 2.39 9.02
CA ASP A 77 13.23 2.35 10.47
C ASP A 77 11.96 1.59 10.87
N ILE A 78 10.87 1.79 10.14
CA ILE A 78 9.65 1.00 10.29
C ILE A 78 9.92 -0.45 9.91
N LEU A 79 10.58 -0.68 8.77
CA LEU A 79 10.89 -2.03 8.30
C LEU A 79 11.77 -2.82 9.29
N ALA A 80 12.71 -2.14 9.95
CA ALA A 80 13.57 -2.73 10.96
C ALA A 80 12.84 -3.13 12.25
N SER A 81 11.61 -2.65 12.46
CA SER A 81 10.78 -3.05 13.61
C SER A 81 10.14 -4.43 13.43
N PHE A 82 10.06 -4.93 12.19
CA PHE A 82 9.52 -6.26 11.91
C PHE A 82 10.58 -7.35 12.14
N ALA A 83 10.13 -8.52 12.60
CA ALA A 83 11.01 -9.68 12.70
C ALA A 83 11.50 -10.11 11.29
N PRO A 84 12.72 -10.62 11.15
CA PRO A 84 13.18 -11.18 9.87
C PRO A 84 12.23 -12.29 9.39
N GLY A 85 11.89 -12.28 8.11
CA GLY A 85 10.93 -13.24 7.56
C GLY A 85 10.33 -12.80 6.22
N LYS A 86 9.51 -13.68 5.65
CA LYS A 86 8.77 -13.43 4.42
C LYS A 86 7.41 -12.83 4.75
N TYR A 87 7.12 -11.68 4.16
CA TYR A 87 5.87 -10.94 4.37
C TYR A 87 5.09 -10.84 3.07
N GLY A 88 3.77 -10.85 3.20
CA GLY A 88 2.87 -10.46 2.13
C GLY A 88 2.69 -8.96 2.04
N ILE A 89 2.46 -8.44 0.82
CA ILE A 89 2.15 -7.04 0.50
C ILE A 89 0.71 -6.99 0.02
N ASN A 90 -0.14 -6.22 0.69
CA ASN A 90 -1.45 -5.82 0.16
C ASN A 90 -1.43 -4.33 -0.19
N VAL A 91 -1.92 -4.01 -1.38
CA VAL A 91 -2.07 -2.63 -1.86
C VAL A 91 -3.54 -2.25 -1.69
N VAL A 92 -3.79 -1.24 -0.86
CA VAL A 92 -5.14 -0.76 -0.57
C VAL A 92 -5.32 0.67 -1.06
N VAL A 93 -6.43 0.90 -1.74
CA VAL A 93 -6.91 2.22 -2.16
C VAL A 93 -8.21 2.56 -1.45
N THR A 94 -8.39 3.83 -1.11
CA THR A 94 -9.60 4.35 -0.47
C THR A 94 -10.27 5.35 -1.39
N THR A 95 -11.51 5.09 -1.78
CA THR A 95 -12.38 6.10 -2.41
C THR A 95 -13.24 6.75 -1.34
N THR A 96 -14.03 7.76 -1.71
CA THR A 96 -14.99 8.38 -0.77
C THR A 96 -16.10 7.40 -0.32
N THR A 97 -16.29 6.28 -1.00
CA THR A 97 -17.39 5.33 -0.75
C THR A 97 -16.93 3.92 -0.36
N VAL A 98 -15.74 3.50 -0.78
CA VAL A 98 -15.28 2.11 -0.65
C VAL A 98 -13.78 2.07 -0.34
N VAL A 99 -13.37 1.09 0.46
CA VAL A 99 -11.97 0.69 0.63
C VAL A 99 -11.76 -0.61 -0.14
N THR A 100 -10.75 -0.68 -0.99
CA THR A 100 -10.45 -1.87 -1.80
C THR A 100 -8.98 -2.23 -1.69
N GLY A 101 -8.70 -3.48 -1.33
CA GLY A 101 -7.35 -4.04 -1.24
C GLY A 101 -7.12 -5.13 -2.26
N VAL A 102 -5.91 -5.20 -2.80
CA VAL A 102 -5.45 -6.24 -3.73
C VAL A 102 -4.11 -6.79 -3.30
N TRP A 103 -3.88 -8.08 -3.57
CA TRP A 103 -2.58 -8.71 -3.33
C TRP A 103 -1.50 -8.12 -4.26
N GLY A 104 -0.39 -7.68 -3.68
CA GLY A 104 0.74 -7.07 -4.37
C GLY A 104 1.99 -7.95 -4.48
N GLY A 105 2.01 -9.11 -3.80
CA GLY A 105 3.15 -10.04 -3.80
C GLY A 105 3.81 -10.18 -2.43
N THR A 106 5.04 -10.69 -2.41
CA THR A 106 5.77 -10.96 -1.15
C THR A 106 7.12 -10.24 -1.12
N VAL A 107 7.59 -9.90 0.08
CA VAL A 107 8.91 -9.32 0.34
C VAL A 107 9.62 -10.07 1.47
N LEU A 108 10.95 -10.14 1.41
CA LEU A 108 11.78 -10.70 2.48
C LEU A 108 12.38 -9.55 3.30
N LEU A 109 12.20 -9.60 4.62
CA LEU A 109 12.84 -8.67 5.55
C LEU A 109 13.95 -9.38 6.36
N PRO A 110 15.08 -8.71 6.65
CA PRO A 110 15.44 -7.37 6.19
C PRO A 110 15.69 -7.35 4.67
N LEU A 111 15.39 -6.21 4.05
CA LEU A 111 15.61 -6.02 2.61
C LEU A 111 17.09 -6.20 2.25
N GLY A 112 17.35 -6.63 1.01
CA GLY A 112 18.70 -6.85 0.50
C GLY A 112 19.32 -8.19 0.93
N THR A 113 18.57 -9.05 1.62
CA THR A 113 18.94 -10.46 1.81
C THR A 113 18.56 -11.26 0.57
N SER A 114 19.55 -11.91 -0.06
CA SER A 114 19.31 -12.86 -1.15
C SER A 114 18.75 -14.17 -0.60
N GLN A 115 17.78 -14.78 -1.31
CA GLN A 115 17.33 -16.15 -1.06
C GLN A 115 18.46 -17.16 -1.19
#